data_AF-A0A9Y2IIX0-F1
#
_entry.id   AF-A0A9Y2IIX0-F1
#
_cell.length_a   1.000
_cell.length_b   1.000
_cell.length_c   1.000
_cell.angle_alpha   90.00
_cell.angle_beta   90.00
_cell.angle_gamma   90.00
#
_symmetry.space_group_name_H-M   'P 1'
#
loop_
_entity.id
_entity.type
_entity.pdbx_description
1 polymer ?
#
loop_
_entity_poly.entity_id
_entity_poly.type
_entity_poly.pdbx_seq_one_letter_code
_entity_poly.pdbx_strand_id
1 'polypeptide(L)'
;MHIERVRITDVLGFRGARTVDLKLPGPGWTVLAGRNGSGKTTFLRALAQALVQPPFAESLVAEGSSIDVEVVGERPAFCAGYGPFRRLAGARPRRSR
;
A
#
# COMPACT_ATOMS: atom_id res chain seq x y z
N MET A 1 8.63 -9.99 -7.09
CA MET A 1 7.59 -9.83 -6.05
C MET A 1 6.62 -8.76 -6.51
N HIS A 2 5.32 -9.03 -6.51
CA HIS A 2 4.30 -8.03 -6.84
C HIS A 2 3.04 -8.25 -5.98
N ILE A 3 2.29 -7.18 -5.77
CA ILE A 3 1.04 -7.23 -5.04
C ILE A 3 -0.05 -7.69 -6.01
N GLU A 4 -0.85 -8.67 -5.62
CA GLU A 4 -1.97 -9.17 -6.42
C GLU A 4 -3.30 -8.58 -5.96
N ARG A 5 -3.43 -8.34 -4.65
CA ARG A 5 -4.65 -7.79 -4.07
C ARG A 5 -4.36 -6.89 -2.88
N VAL A 6 -5.13 -5.82 -2.76
CA VAL A 6 -5.13 -4.93 -1.61
C VAL A 6 -6.57 -4.74 -1.13
N ARG A 7 -6.83 -5.11 0.12
CA ARG A 7 -8.10 -4.85 0.80
C ARG A 7 -7.87 -3.92 1.98
N ILE A 8 -8.68 -2.85 2.06
CA ILE A 8 -8.62 -1.85 3.12
C ILE A 8 -10.03 -1.61 3.65
N THR A 9 -10.20 -1.86 4.94
CA THR A 9 -11.46 -1.67 5.66
C THR A 9 -11.24 -0.80 6.88
N ASP A 10 -12.06 0.23 7.03
CA ASP A 10 -12.11 1.13 8.18
C ASP A 10 -10.83 1.89 8.52
N VAL A 11 -9.88 1.98 7.59
CA VAL A 11 -8.64 2.76 7.74
C VAL A 11 -8.86 4.20 7.31
N LEU A 12 -8.71 5.14 8.25
CA LEU A 12 -8.98 6.57 8.02
C LEU A 12 -10.32 6.81 7.32
N GLY A 13 -10.29 7.34 6.09
CA GLY A 13 -11.47 7.67 5.27
C GLY A 13 -11.91 6.57 4.30
N PHE A 14 -11.34 5.36 4.38
CA PHE A 14 -11.78 4.20 3.61
C PHE A 14 -12.81 3.38 4.41
N ARG A 15 -14.00 3.95 4.57
CA ARG A 15 -15.13 3.37 5.31
C ARG A 15 -16.39 3.29 4.44
N GLY A 16 -17.30 2.37 4.75
CA GLY A 16 -18.56 2.21 4.04
C GLY A 16 -18.36 2.09 2.53
N ALA A 17 -19.00 2.95 1.73
CA ALA A 17 -18.86 2.95 0.27
C ALA A 17 -17.44 3.22 -0.27
N ARG A 18 -16.48 3.57 0.61
CA ARG A 18 -15.08 3.84 0.27
C ARG A 18 -14.15 2.70 0.70
N THR A 19 -14.66 1.56 1.15
CA THR A 19 -13.83 0.36 1.33
C THR A 19 -13.14 0.01 0.03
N VAL A 20 -11.88 -0.42 0.13
CA VAL A 20 -11.06 -0.68 -1.04
C VAL A 20 -10.87 -2.18 -1.16
N ASP A 21 -11.20 -2.73 -2.33
CA ASP A 21 -10.86 -4.08 -2.72
C ASP A 21 -10.35 -4.06 -4.16
N LEU A 22 -9.03 -4.07 -4.32
CA LEU A 22 -8.37 -3.90 -5.61
C LEU A 22 -7.57 -5.14 -5.96
N LYS A 23 -7.93 -5.77 -7.08
CA LYS A 23 -7.10 -6.76 -7.76
C LYS A 23 -6.17 -6.05 -8.74
N LEU A 24 -4.87 -6.30 -8.61
CA LEU A 24 -3.84 -5.73 -9.47
C LEU A 24 -3.58 -6.66 -10.68
N PRO A 25 -3.22 -6.09 -11.84
CA PRO A 25 -3.09 -6.84 -13.09
C PRO A 25 -1.88 -7.79 -13.15
N GLY A 26 -1.07 -7.83 -12.10
CA GLY A 26 0.15 -8.65 -12.03
C GLY A 26 1.42 -7.81 -12.03
N PRO A 27 2.57 -8.39 -12.42
CA PRO A 27 3.86 -7.69 -12.39
C PRO A 27 3.88 -6.53 -13.40
N GLY A 28 4.37 -5.37 -12.97
CA GLY A 28 4.48 -4.18 -13.82
C GLY A 28 4.30 -2.89 -13.03
N TRP A 29 4.00 -1.81 -13.75
CA TRP A 29 3.73 -0.50 -13.16
C TRP A 29 2.23 -0.30 -13.01
N THR A 30 1.76 -0.14 -11.76
CA THR A 30 0.40 0.30 -11.48
C THR A 30 0.43 1.77 -11.07
N VAL A 31 -0.39 2.59 -11.72
CA VAL A 31 -0.54 4.02 -11.41
C VAL A 31 -1.83 4.23 -10.60
N LEU A 32 -1.70 4.84 -9.42
CA LEU A 32 -2.84 5.28 -8.63
C LEU A 32 -3.19 6.74 -8.98
N ALA A 33 -4.27 6.93 -9.75
CA ALA A 33 -4.74 8.24 -10.19
C ALA A 33 -6.06 8.65 -9.51
N GLY A 34 -6.38 9.95 -9.52
CA GLY A 34 -7.61 10.49 -8.93
C GLY A 34 -7.50 11.96 -8.53
N ARG A 35 -8.63 12.60 -8.20
CA ARG A 35 -8.68 14.01 -7.76
C ARG A 35 -7.86 14.27 -6.50
N ASN A 36 -7.49 15.53 -6.25
CA ASN A 36 -6.91 15.92 -4.96
C ASN A 36 -7.92 15.64 -3.83
N GLY A 37 -7.43 15.15 -2.69
CA GLY A 37 -8.29 14.69 -1.60
C GLY A 37 -8.98 13.34 -1.81
N SER A 38 -8.78 12.64 -2.93
CA SER A 38 -9.42 11.33 -3.16
C SER A 38 -8.91 10.20 -2.25
N GLY A 39 -7.80 10.42 -1.54
CA GLY A 39 -7.23 9.43 -0.61
C GLY A 39 -6.01 8.67 -1.15
N LYS A 40 -5.42 9.05 -2.29
CA LYS A 40 -4.23 8.37 -2.87
C LYS A 40 -3.07 8.24 -1.88
N THR A 41 -2.72 9.34 -1.20
CA THR A 41 -1.66 9.35 -0.19
C THR A 41 -2.02 8.47 1.00
N THR A 42 -3.29 8.46 1.39
CA THR A 42 -3.81 7.59 2.46
C THR A 42 -3.70 6.12 2.08
N PHE A 43 -4.05 5.76 0.84
CA PHE A 43 -3.92 4.40 0.31
C PHE A 43 -2.46 3.93 0.33
N LEU A 44 -1.55 4.73 -0.20
CA LEU A 44 -0.12 4.37 -0.23
C LEU A 44 0.48 4.24 1.17
N ARG A 45 0.04 5.05 2.13
CA ARG A 45 0.47 4.94 3.54
C ARG A 45 -0.04 3.65 4.17
N ALA A 46 -1.32 3.31 3.98
CA ALA A 46 -1.91 2.07 4.47
C ALA A 46 -1.19 0.84 3.88
N LEU A 47 -0.97 0.84 2.56
CA LEU A 47 -0.24 -0.22 1.86
C LEU A 47 1.19 -0.38 2.37
N ALA A 48 1.92 0.74 2.51
CA ALA A 48 3.29 0.71 3.04
C ALA A 48 3.36 0.17 4.47
N GLN A 49 2.36 0.47 5.31
CA GLN A 49 2.29 -0.08 6.67
C GLN A 49 2.00 -1.59 6.68
N ALA A 50 1.08 -2.07 5.85
CA ALA A 50 0.80 -3.50 5.78
C ALA A 50 2.02 -4.32 5.29
N LEU A 51 2.86 -3.72 4.44
CA LEU A 51 4.08 -4.36 3.93
C LEU A 51 5.27 -4.28 4.92
N VAL A 52 5.23 -3.40 5.91
CA VAL A 52 6.34 -3.14 6.85
C VAL A 52 5.82 -3.21 8.29
N GLN A 53 5.94 -4.38 8.93
CA GLN A 53 5.61 -4.57 10.36
C GLN A 53 6.77 -4.02 11.28
N PRO A 54 6.54 -3.66 12.57
CA PRO A 54 6.19 -2.32 13.13
C PRO A 54 7.40 -1.50 13.70
N PRO A 55 7.22 -0.27 14.30
CA PRO A 55 6.04 0.24 15.03
C PRO A 55 5.14 1.21 14.27
N PHE A 56 3.86 1.12 14.65
CA PHE A 56 2.67 1.76 14.10
C PHE A 56 2.71 3.30 14.14
N ALA A 57 1.93 3.91 13.24
CA ALA A 57 1.30 5.20 13.53
C ALA A 57 -0.11 4.90 14.03
N GLU A 58 -0.34 5.02 15.34
CA GLU A 58 -1.63 4.77 16.00
C GLU A 58 -2.78 5.57 15.39
N SER A 59 -2.48 6.70 14.73
CA SER A 59 -3.48 7.55 14.08
C SER A 59 -4.18 6.96 12.85
N LEU A 60 -3.74 5.81 12.34
CA LEU A 60 -4.28 5.20 11.12
C LEU A 60 -5.32 4.10 11.37
N VAL A 61 -5.44 3.61 12.61
CA VAL A 61 -6.17 2.38 12.92
C VAL A 61 -7.27 2.71 13.93
N ALA A 62 -8.52 2.52 13.56
CA ALA A 62 -9.65 2.48 14.49
C ALA A 62 -9.93 1.02 14.88
N GLU A 63 -10.72 0.79 15.93
CA GLU A 63 -11.23 -0.56 16.23
C GLU A 63 -11.96 -1.12 15.00
N GLY A 64 -11.57 -2.33 14.58
CA GLY A 64 -12.10 -3.00 13.39
C GLY A 64 -11.39 -2.67 12.07
N SER A 65 -10.39 -1.79 12.05
CA SER A 65 -9.62 -1.52 10.83
C SER A 65 -8.76 -2.72 10.42
N SER A 66 -8.84 -3.12 9.14
CA SER A 66 -7.97 -4.15 8.57
C SER A 66 -7.33 -3.70 7.27
N ILE A 67 -6.10 -4.17 7.05
CA ILE A 67 -5.38 -4.02 5.78
C ILE A 67 -4.83 -5.40 5.40
N ASP A 68 -5.43 -6.01 4.39
CA ASP A 68 -4.97 -7.30 3.85
C ASP A 68 -4.24 -7.05 2.53
N VAL A 69 -3.03 -7.59 2.42
CA VAL A 69 -2.21 -7.48 1.21
C VAL A 69 -1.74 -8.86 0.81
N GLU A 70 -2.13 -9.28 -0.39
CA GLU A 70 -1.70 -10.52 -1.00
C GLU A 70 -0.50 -10.23 -1.90
N VAL A 71 0.63 -10.86 -1.61
CA VAL A 71 1.90 -10.63 -2.32
C VAL A 71 2.45 -11.94 -2.85
N VAL A 72 2.88 -11.94 -4.11
CA VAL A 72 3.48 -13.10 -4.77
C VAL A 72 4.99 -12.91 -4.94
N GLY A 73 5.78 -13.87 -4.43
CA GLY A 73 7.25 -13.96 -4.52
C GLY A 73 8.01 -13.74 -3.20
N GLU A 74 9.26 -14.19 -3.12
CA GLU A 74 10.11 -14.09 -1.92
C GLU A 74 10.77 -12.69 -1.72
N ARG A 75 11.06 -12.33 -0.46
CA ARG A 75 11.31 -10.96 0.07
C ARG A 75 12.48 -10.17 -0.60
N PRO A 76 12.47 -8.82 -0.58
CA PRO A 76 11.42 -7.91 -0.08
C PRO A 76 10.71 -7.09 -1.19
N ALA A 77 9.44 -6.77 -0.97
CA ALA A 77 8.62 -5.97 -1.88
C ALA A 77 9.05 -4.51 -1.82
N PHE A 78 8.93 -3.82 -2.96
CA PHE A 78 9.17 -2.38 -3.02
C PHE A 78 7.90 -1.59 -3.32
N CYS A 79 7.63 -0.55 -2.53
CA CYS A 79 6.55 0.39 -2.77
C CYS A 79 7.14 1.81 -2.84
N ALA A 80 6.91 2.50 -3.97
CA ALA A 80 7.23 3.91 -4.12
C ALA A 80 6.07 4.66 -4.79
N GLY A 81 5.80 5.85 -4.27
CA GLY A 81 4.93 6.83 -4.92
C GLY A 81 5.76 7.89 -5.63
N TYR A 82 5.22 8.46 -6.71
CA TYR A 82 5.78 9.61 -7.41
C TYR A 82 4.99 10.89 -7.05
N GLY A 83 5.66 11.94 -6.58
CA GLY A 83 5.06 13.21 -6.11
C GLY A 83 5.81 13.83 -4.90
N PRO A 84 5.32 14.92 -4.26
CA PRO A 84 6.02 15.61 -3.14
C PRO A 84 6.12 14.76 -1.86
N PHE A 85 5.71 13.49 -1.91
CA PHE A 85 5.75 12.55 -0.80
C PHE A 85 6.91 11.56 -1.00
N ARG A 86 8.00 11.75 -0.26
CA ARG A 86 9.06 10.74 -0.13
C ARG A 86 8.68 9.72 0.94
N ARG A 87 8.55 8.44 0.56
CA ARG A 87 9.23 7.35 1.29
C ARG A 87 9.42 6.09 0.44
N LEU A 88 10.64 5.53 0.55
CA LEU A 88 11.11 4.24 0.05
C LEU A 88 10.62 3.10 0.96
N ALA A 89 10.27 1.95 0.39
CA ALA A 89 10.31 0.67 1.11
C ALA A 89 10.82 -0.42 0.18
N GLY A 90 11.82 -1.22 0.58
CA GLY A 90 12.43 -2.39 -0.10
C GLY A 90 13.98 -2.37 -0.15
N ALA A 91 14.65 -3.46 0.26
CA ALA A 91 16.11 -3.63 0.15
C ALA A 91 16.54 -3.86 -1.32
N ARG A 92 17.69 -3.28 -1.70
CA ARG A 92 18.19 -3.25 -3.08
C ARG A 92 18.29 -4.67 -3.69
N PRO A 93 17.90 -4.89 -4.96
CA PRO A 93 18.38 -6.04 -5.69
C PRO A 93 19.89 -5.89 -5.86
N ARG A 94 20.66 -6.89 -5.42
CA ARG A 94 22.09 -6.93 -5.69
C ARG A 94 22.24 -7.13 -7.20
N ARG A 95 22.62 -6.07 -7.90
CA ARG A 95 22.92 -6.08 -9.33
C ARG A 95 24.08 -7.05 -9.54
N SER A 96 23.82 -8.26 -10.04
CA SER A 96 24.88 -9.09 -10.63
C SER A 96 25.33 -8.41 -11.91
N ARG A 97 26.65 -8.28 -12.05
CA ARG A 97 27.31 -7.73 -13.24
C ARG A 97 26.96 -8.54 -14.48
#